data_AF-A0A7Z0RRQ6-F1
#
_entry.id   AF-A0A7Z0RRQ6-F1
#
_cell.length_a   1.000
_cell.length_b   1.000
_cell.length_c   1.000
_cell.angle_alpha   90.00
_cell.angle_beta   90.00
_cell.angle_gamma   90.00
#
_symmetry.space_group_name_H-M   'P 1'
#
loop_
_entity.id
_entity.type
_entity.pdbx_description
1 polymer ?
#
loop_
_entity_poly.entity_id
_entity_poly.type
_entity_poly.pdbx_seq_one_letter_code
_entity_poly.pdbx_strand_id
1 'polypeptide(L)'
;PNFKPAGKSIEERPEEINLRLENGNYEIDTVVLSKAKNKCLLVMTDRRSRHQIIRLIPDKTAQSVNQALKQILKEHQILSITADNG
;
A
#
# COMPACT_ATOMS: atom_id res chain seq x y z
N PRO A 1 1.65 16.10 -13.00
CA PRO A 1 2.29 15.92 -11.67
C PRO A 1 2.86 14.50 -11.54
N ASN A 2 4.19 14.37 -11.58
CA ASN A 2 4.88 13.11 -11.30
C ASN A 2 4.64 12.76 -9.83
N PHE A 3 3.68 11.86 -9.59
CA PHE A 3 3.44 11.30 -8.29
C PHE A 3 4.58 10.32 -7.98
N LYS A 4 5.36 10.59 -6.93
CA LYS A 4 6.23 9.57 -6.36
C LYS A 4 5.33 8.55 -5.65
N PRO A 5 5.44 7.24 -5.95
CA PRO A 5 4.63 6.22 -5.33
C PRO A 5 4.88 6.18 -3.82
N ALA A 6 3.83 5.87 -3.06
CA ALA A 6 3.94 5.69 -1.62
C ALA A 6 4.50 4.29 -1.35
N GLY A 7 5.82 4.14 -1.39
CA GLY A 7 6.51 2.87 -1.22
C GLY A 7 7.69 2.74 -2.18
N LYS A 8 8.61 1.82 -1.88
CA LYS A 8 9.64 1.41 -2.87
C LYS A 8 8.96 0.61 -3.97
N SER A 9 9.50 0.65 -5.19
CA SER A 9 9.02 -0.22 -6.27
C SER A 9 9.08 -1.68 -5.83
N ILE A 10 8.14 -2.51 -6.29
CA ILE A 10 8.20 -3.96 -6.10
C ILE A 10 9.51 -4.56 -6.63
N GLU A 11 10.11 -3.93 -7.65
CA GLU A 11 11.40 -4.30 -8.25
C GLU A 11 12.58 -4.00 -7.31
N GLU A 12 12.44 -3.02 -6.41
CA GLU A 12 13.49 -2.63 -5.45
C GLU A 12 13.39 -3.41 -4.14
N ARG A 13 12.53 -4.43 -4.07
CA ARG A 13 12.31 -5.23 -2.88
C ARG A 13 13.48 -6.20 -2.63
N PRO A 14 14.01 -6.29 -1.40
CA PRO A 14 15.00 -7.30 -1.03
C PRO A 14 14.53 -8.74 -1.33
N GLU A 15 15.45 -9.59 -1.83
CA GLU A 15 15.14 -10.97 -2.18
C GLU A 15 14.61 -11.80 -1.00
N GLU A 16 15.09 -11.51 0.20
CA GLU A 16 14.65 -12.15 1.45
C GLU A 16 13.13 -12.03 1.65
N ILE A 17 12.53 -10.90 1.24
CA ILE A 17 11.09 -10.67 1.37
C ILE A 17 10.30 -11.57 0.41
N ASN A 18 10.91 -12.08 -0.67
CA ASN A 18 10.28 -13.06 -1.58
C ASN A 18 10.09 -14.43 -0.96
N LEU A 19 10.87 -14.77 0.08
CA LEU A 19 10.73 -16.02 0.81
C LEU A 19 9.50 -16.04 1.74
N ARG A 20 8.87 -14.88 1.98
CA ARG A 20 7.63 -14.72 2.78
C ARG A 20 7.74 -15.38 4.17
N LEU A 21 8.91 -15.22 4.80
CA LEU A 21 9.24 -15.91 6.07
C LEU A 21 8.63 -15.24 7.29
N GLU A 22 8.26 -13.96 7.21
CA GLU A 22 7.70 -13.19 8.33
C GLU A 22 6.49 -12.34 7.91
N ASN A 23 5.64 -12.04 8.89
CA ASN A 23 4.54 -11.08 8.73
C ASN A 23 5.08 -9.65 8.83
N GLY A 24 4.32 -8.66 8.37
CA GLY A 24 4.71 -7.25 8.44
C GLY A 24 5.26 -6.71 7.12
N ASN A 25 5.38 -7.55 6.09
CA ASN A 25 5.83 -7.15 4.77
C ASN A 25 4.61 -6.98 3.86
N TYR A 26 4.21 -5.73 3.61
CA TYR A 26 2.98 -5.40 2.91
C TYR A 26 3.24 -4.91 1.48
N GLU A 27 2.37 -5.32 0.58
CA GLU A 27 2.23 -4.74 -0.75
C GLU A 27 1.05 -3.76 -0.75
N ILE A 28 1.24 -2.57 -1.30
CA ILE A 28 0.23 -1.51 -1.36
C ILE A 28 -0.30 -1.32 -2.78
N ASP A 29 -1.61 -1.19 -2.90
CA ASP A 29 -2.33 -0.95 -4.14
C ASP A 29 -3.50 0.03 -3.92
N THR A 30 -4.03 0.62 -5.00
CA THR A 30 -5.23 1.44 -4.98
C THR A 30 -6.26 0.99 -6.01
N VAL A 31 -7.50 0.76 -5.57
CA VAL A 31 -8.62 0.39 -6.43
C VAL A 31 -9.58 1.56 -6.58
N VAL A 32 -9.72 2.12 -7.79
CA VAL A 32 -10.66 3.22 -8.07
C VAL A 32 -12.09 2.68 -8.14
N LEU A 33 -12.97 3.17 -7.26
CA LEU A 33 -14.35 2.68 -7.16
C LEU A 33 -15.26 3.23 -8.26
N SER A 34 -15.04 4.48 -8.69
CA SER A 34 -15.74 5.06 -9.83
C SER A 34 -14.92 6.19 -10.45
N LYS A 35 -14.87 6.23 -11.78
CA LYS A 35 -14.17 7.30 -12.52
C LYS A 35 -14.78 8.69 -12.27
N ALA A 36 -16.06 8.75 -11.89
CA ALA A 36 -16.78 10.01 -11.69
C ALA A 36 -16.53 10.67 -10.32
N LYS A 37 -16.30 9.88 -9.25
CA LYS A 37 -16.19 10.42 -7.88
C LYS A 37 -14.77 10.36 -7.30
N ASN A 38 -13.80 9.85 -8.06
CA ASN A 38 -12.38 9.67 -7.71
C ASN A 38 -12.07 8.87 -6.44
N LYS A 39 -13.06 8.52 -5.61
CA LYS A 39 -12.89 7.65 -4.44
C LYS A 39 -12.19 6.35 -4.81
N CYS A 40 -11.24 5.96 -3.97
CA CYS A 40 -10.54 4.71 -4.12
C CYS A 40 -10.37 3.99 -2.78
N LEU A 41 -10.14 2.68 -2.88
CA LEU A 41 -9.73 1.85 -1.76
C LEU A 41 -8.21 1.79 -1.78
N LEU A 42 -7.58 2.17 -0.68
CA LEU A 42 -6.20 1.80 -0.38
C LEU A 42 -6.21 0.38 0.18
N VAL A 43 -5.47 -0.51 -0.45
CA VAL A 43 -5.35 -1.92 -0.05
C VAL A 43 -3.90 -2.18 0.30
N MET A 44 -3.66 -2.70 1.50
CA MET A 44 -2.36 -3.23 1.91
C MET A 44 -2.51 -4.72 2.20
N THR A 45 -1.73 -5.56 1.51
CA THR A 45 -1.79 -7.01 1.67
C THR A 45 -0.46 -7.54 2.22
N ASP A 46 -0.50 -8.22 3.36
CA ASP A 46 0.67 -8.90 3.91
C ASP A 46 1.07 -10.09 3.03
N ARG A 47 2.35 -10.17 2.66
CA ARG A 47 2.81 -11.17 1.69
C ARG A 47 2.80 -12.61 2.22
N ARG A 48 2.95 -12.80 3.54
CA ARG A 48 2.99 -14.13 4.16
C ARG A 48 1.59 -14.62 4.50
N SER A 49 0.91 -13.89 5.37
CA SER A 49 -0.39 -14.25 5.94
C SER A 49 -1.57 -13.95 5.02
N ARG A 50 -1.39 -13.10 3.99
CA ARG A 50 -2.48 -12.54 3.16
C ARG A 50 -3.49 -11.70 3.94
N HIS A 51 -3.16 -11.29 5.16
CA HIS A 51 -3.94 -10.32 5.90
C HIS A 51 -4.06 -9.02 5.09
N GLN A 52 -5.28 -8.46 5.03
CA GLN A 52 -5.54 -7.22 4.29
C GLN A 52 -5.98 -6.08 5.22
N ILE A 53 -5.37 -4.93 5.02
CA ILE A 53 -5.81 -3.66 5.60
C ILE A 53 -6.40 -2.83 4.45
N ILE A 54 -7.67 -2.49 4.55
CA ILE A 54 -8.39 -1.73 3.53
C ILE A 54 -8.89 -0.42 4.13
N ARG A 55 -8.66 0.69 3.43
CA ARG A 55 -9.18 2.03 3.80
C ARG A 55 -9.81 2.70 2.59
N LEU A 56 -11.02 3.23 2.77
CA LEU A 56 -11.63 4.12 1.78
C LEU A 56 -10.95 5.49 1.88
N ILE A 57 -10.39 5.97 0.78
CA ILE A 57 -9.74 7.29 0.68
C ILE A 57 -10.45 8.15 -0.38
N PRO A 58 -10.41 9.49 -0.27
CA PRO A 58 -11.19 10.37 -1.13
C PRO A 58 -10.72 10.34 -2.60
N ASP A 59 -9.43 10.10 -2.83
CA ASP A 59 -8.83 9.98 -4.15
C ASP A 59 -7.48 9.25 -4.12
N LYS A 60 -6.93 8.94 -5.31
CA LYS A 60 -5.62 8.29 -5.47
C LYS A 60 -4.42 9.25 -5.39
N THR A 61 -4.60 10.47 -4.90
CA THR A 61 -3.48 11.40 -4.77
C THR A 61 -2.55 10.92 -3.66
N ALA A 62 -1.24 11.16 -3.82
CA ALA A 62 -0.27 10.81 -2.76
C ALA A 62 -0.58 11.51 -1.43
N GLN A 63 -1.25 12.66 -1.41
CA GLN A 63 -1.68 13.27 -0.15
C GLN A 63 -2.68 12.37 0.59
N SER A 64 -3.75 11.95 -0.10
CA SER A 64 -4.77 11.05 0.44
C SER A 64 -4.17 9.71 0.87
N VAL A 65 -3.30 9.13 0.03
CA VAL A 65 -2.60 7.87 0.33
C VAL A 65 -1.70 8.02 1.54
N ASN A 66 -0.85 9.05 1.60
CA ASN A 66 0.09 9.26 2.70
C ASN A 66 -0.63 9.55 4.04
N GLN A 67 -1.78 10.22 3.99
CA GLN A 67 -2.59 10.46 5.18
C GLN A 67 -3.14 9.14 5.75
N ALA A 68 -3.69 8.27 4.88
CA ALA A 68 -4.16 6.96 5.28
C ALA A 68 -3.02 6.07 5.78
N LEU A 69 -1.87 6.07 5.10
CA LEU A 69 -0.68 5.33 5.53
C LEU A 69 -0.19 5.75 6.92
N LYS A 70 -0.16 7.06 7.21
CA LYS A 70 0.22 7.55 8.55
C LYS A 70 -0.70 7.05 9.65
N GLN A 71 -1.98 6.79 9.35
CA GLN A 71 -2.92 6.22 10.32
C GLN A 71 -2.66 4.71 10.48
N ILE A 72 -2.52 3.99 9.37
CA ILE A 72 -2.22 2.55 9.37
C ILE A 72 -0.93 2.24 10.14
N LEU A 73 0.14 3.02 9.92
CA LEU A 73 1.43 2.85 10.61
C LEU A 73 1.37 3.07 12.12
N LYS A 74 0.32 3.71 12.65
CA LYS A 74 0.08 3.84 14.10
C LYS A 74 -0.71 2.67 14.67
N GLU A 75 -1.52 2.01 13.84
CA GLU A 75 -2.43 0.93 14.23
C GLU A 75 -1.80 -0.46 14.05
N HIS A 76 -0.84 -0.59 13.13
CA HIS A 76 -0.26 -1.86 12.71
C HIS A 76 1.26 -1.82 12.72
N GLN A 77 1.89 -2.92 13.13
CA GLN A 77 3.33 -3.11 12.97
C GLN A 77 3.63 -3.50 11.52
N ILE A 78 4.22 -2.56 10.78
CA ILE A 78 4.61 -2.74 9.39
C ILE A 78 6.15 -2.69 9.29
N LEU A 79 6.75 -3.73 8.74
CA LEU A 79 8.20 -3.85 8.53
C LEU A 79 8.61 -3.25 7.19
N SER A 80 7.85 -3.53 6.13
CA SER A 80 8.11 -2.97 4.80
C SER A 80 6.82 -2.73 4.03
N ILE A 81 6.87 -1.75 3.13
CA ILE A 81 5.81 -1.43 2.18
C ILE A 81 6.43 -1.34 0.79
N THR A 82 5.93 -2.13 -0.15
CA THR A 82 6.27 -2.03 -1.57
C THR A 82 5.02 -1.73 -2.39
N ALA A 83 5.13 -0.83 -3.36
CA ALA A 83 4.04 -0.50 -4.27
C ALA A 83 4.27 -1.18 -5.64
N ASP A 84 3.19 -1.64 -6.26
CA ASP A 84 3.21 -1.93 -7.69
C ASP A 84 3.08 -0.60 -8.45
N ASN A 85 4.01 -0.33 -9.36
CA ASN A 85 4.09 0.90 -10.15
C ASN A 85 3.55 0.70 -11.58
N GLY A 86 2.77 -0.36 -11.81
CA GLY A 86 2.19 -0.70 -13.11
C GLY A 86 1.57 0.46 -13.89
#